data_AF-A0A951HG87-F1
#
_entry.id   AF-A0A951HG87-F1
#
_cell.length_a   1.000
_cell.length_b   1.000
_cell.length_c   1.000
_cell.angle_alpha   90.00
_cell.angle_beta   90.00
_cell.angle_gamma   90.00
#
_symmetry.space_group_name_H-M   'P 1'
#
loop_
_entity.id
_entity.type
_entity.pdbx_description
1 polymer ?
#
loop_
_entity_poly.entity_id
_entity_poly.type
_entity_poly.pdbx_seq_one_letter_code
_entity_poly.pdbx_strand_id
1 'polypeptide(L)'
;MKKEDNNMWALLLAALATGPAIAWMDTRPHWDDTAISAAALFLGCAVFGSVRPKYAWLWALLIGAWIPAVGIARYHNYGTLLALAFAVAGAYSGALSRNLLARADDA
;
A
#
# COMPACT_ATOMS: atom_id res chain seq x y z
N MET A 1 -7.22 25.26 10.93
CA MET A 1 -7.38 24.16 9.97
C MET A 1 -6.16 24.11 9.04
N LYS A 2 -4.97 23.71 9.49
CA LYS A 2 -3.78 23.81 8.61
C LYS A 2 -2.65 22.80 8.83
N LYS A 3 -2.24 22.47 10.07
CA LYS A 3 -1.04 21.62 10.26
C LYS A 3 -1.31 20.12 10.13
N GLU A 4 -2.35 19.61 10.78
CA GLU A 4 -2.70 18.18 10.70
C GLU A 4 -3.24 17.79 9.32
N ASP A 5 -4.02 18.69 8.70
CA ASP A 5 -4.55 18.51 7.35
C ASP A 5 -3.43 18.45 6.30
N ASN A 6 -2.44 19.35 6.37
CA ASN A 6 -1.29 19.35 5.45
C ASN A 6 -0.51 18.03 5.48
N ASN A 7 -0.35 17.44 6.67
CA ASN A 7 0.34 16.15 6.82
C ASN A 7 -0.46 15.00 6.19
N MET A 8 -1.79 15.04 6.30
CA MET A 8 -2.65 14.04 5.65
C MET A 8 -2.59 14.15 4.13
N TRP A 9 -2.67 15.36 3.57
CA TRP A 9 -2.55 15.58 2.14
C TRP A 9 -1.20 15.11 1.59
N ALA A 10 -0.11 15.39 2.28
CA ALA A 10 1.21 14.89 1.90
C ALA A 10 1.26 13.35 1.89
N LEU A 11 0.68 12.69 2.89
CA LEU A 11 0.61 11.22 2.94
C LEU A 11 -0.26 10.65 1.82
N LEU A 12 -1.40 11.28 1.50
CA LEU A 12 -2.26 10.88 0.40
C LEU A 12 -1.53 10.98 -0.94
N LEU A 13 -0.83 12.10 -1.18
CA LEU A 13 -0.03 12.28 -2.39
C LEU A 13 1.11 11.27 -2.47
N ALA A 14 1.79 11.00 -1.35
CA ALA A 14 2.86 10.01 -1.31
C ALA A 14 2.32 8.58 -1.59
N ALA A 15 1.19 8.20 -1.00
CA ALA A 15 0.55 6.92 -1.27
C ALA A 15 0.11 6.80 -2.74
N LEU A 16 -0.50 7.87 -3.27
CA LEU A 16 -0.93 7.95 -4.66
C LEU A 16 0.25 7.91 -5.64
N ALA A 17 1.44 8.34 -5.26
CA ALA A 17 2.66 8.20 -6.07
C ALA A 17 3.29 6.81 -5.94
N THR A 18 3.21 6.20 -4.74
CA THR A 18 3.83 4.89 -4.44
C THR A 18 3.18 3.76 -5.25
N GLY A 19 1.84 3.70 -5.30
CA GLY A 19 1.12 2.66 -6.04
C GLY A 19 1.47 2.57 -7.53
N PRO A 20 1.37 3.68 -8.29
CA PRO A 20 1.80 3.73 -9.68
C PRO A 20 3.28 3.42 -9.88
N ALA A 21 4.16 3.84 -8.96
CA ALA A 21 5.58 3.55 -9.08
C ALA A 21 5.85 2.04 -9.00
N ILE A 22 5.19 1.33 -8.07
CA ILE A 22 5.27 -0.13 -7.96
C ILE A 22 4.69 -0.78 -9.22
N ALA A 23 3.49 -0.38 -9.65
CA ALA A 23 2.86 -0.94 -10.85
C ALA A 23 3.67 -0.69 -12.13
N TRP A 24 4.33 0.47 -12.24
CA TRP A 24 5.22 0.78 -13.35
C TRP A 24 6.47 -0.11 -13.34
N MET A 25 7.05 -0.36 -12.17
CA MET A 25 8.18 -1.27 -12.00
C MET A 25 7.80 -2.71 -12.39
N ASP A 26 6.61 -3.15 -11.99
CA ASP A 26 6.03 -4.45 -12.31
C ASP A 26 5.83 -4.67 -13.82
N THR A 27 5.64 -3.59 -14.59
CA THR A 27 5.48 -3.67 -16.06
C THR A 27 6.80 -3.70 -16.84
N ARG A 28 7.96 -3.72 -16.18
CA ARG A 28 9.26 -3.61 -16.85
C ARG A 28 9.61 -4.93 -17.57
N PRO A 29 10.09 -4.89 -18.83
CA PRO A 29 10.35 -6.09 -19.63
C PRO A 29 11.34 -7.11 -19.02
N HIS A 30 12.19 -6.67 -18.09
CA HIS A 30 13.20 -7.52 -17.44
C HIS A 30 12.89 -7.79 -15.96
N TRP A 31 11.67 -7.45 -15.51
CA TRP A 31 11.22 -7.65 -14.14
C TRP A 31 10.28 -8.86 -14.09
N ASP A 32 10.83 -10.04 -13.76
CA ASP A 32 10.08 -11.31 -13.69
C ASP A 32 9.81 -11.76 -12.23
N ASP A 33 9.99 -10.85 -11.27
CA ASP A 33 9.89 -11.16 -9.84
C ASP A 33 8.61 -10.59 -9.22
N THR A 34 7.51 -11.31 -9.41
CA THR A 34 6.20 -10.99 -8.81
C THR A 34 6.28 -10.93 -7.27
N ALA A 35 7.12 -11.78 -6.66
CA ALA A 35 7.32 -11.80 -5.21
C ALA A 35 7.90 -10.48 -4.67
N ILE A 36 8.81 -9.84 -5.42
CA ILE A 36 9.41 -8.56 -5.02
C ILE A 36 8.37 -7.44 -5.12
N SER A 37 7.57 -7.41 -6.20
CA SER A 37 6.46 -6.45 -6.33
C SER A 37 5.44 -6.60 -5.21
N ALA A 38 5.08 -7.84 -4.85
CA ALA A 38 4.18 -8.14 -3.75
C ALA A 38 4.76 -7.73 -2.38
N ALA A 39 6.05 -7.97 -2.15
CA ALA A 39 6.74 -7.55 -0.93
C ALA A 39 6.82 -6.02 -0.82
N ALA A 40 7.18 -5.32 -1.91
CA ALA A 40 7.20 -3.85 -1.96
C ALA A 40 5.82 -3.26 -1.68
N LEU A 41 4.78 -3.87 -2.26
CA LEU A 41 3.40 -3.47 -2.02
C LEU A 41 2.98 -3.67 -0.56
N PHE A 42 3.27 -4.85 0.00
CA PHE A 42 2.98 -5.17 1.40
C PHE A 42 3.70 -4.20 2.35
N LEU A 43 5.00 -4.00 2.17
CA LEU A 43 5.82 -3.12 3.01
C LEU A 43 5.39 -1.65 2.87
N GLY A 44 5.11 -1.19 1.65
CA GLY A 44 4.58 0.15 1.41
C GLY A 44 3.29 0.36 2.19
N CYS A 45 2.30 -0.53 2.01
CA CYS A 45 1.06 -0.48 2.76
C CYS A 45 1.26 -0.55 4.28
N ALA A 46 2.19 -1.38 4.77
CA ALA A 46 2.49 -1.50 6.20
C ALA A 46 3.06 -0.21 6.79
N VAL A 47 3.95 0.48 6.07
CA VAL A 47 4.48 1.78 6.50
C VAL A 47 3.34 2.79 6.64
N PHE A 48 2.52 2.99 5.60
CA PHE A 48 1.41 3.94 5.66
C PHE A 48 0.36 3.55 6.72
N GLY A 49 0.05 2.25 6.84
CA GLY A 49 -0.82 1.69 7.86
C GLY A 49 -0.34 1.96 9.29
N SER A 50 0.97 1.87 9.54
CA SER A 50 1.53 2.17 10.88
C SER A 50 1.57 3.66 11.21
N VAL A 51 1.70 4.53 10.20
CA VAL A 51 1.68 5.99 10.39
C VAL A 51 0.27 6.49 10.72
N ARG A 52 -0.76 5.97 10.02
CA ARG A 52 -2.17 6.31 10.27
C ARG A 52 -3.06 5.04 10.29
N PRO A 53 -3.11 4.30 11.42
CA PRO A 53 -3.82 3.02 11.54
C PRO A 53 -5.32 3.08 11.22
N LYS A 54 -5.98 4.19 11.59
CA LYS A 54 -7.42 4.42 11.35
C LYS A 54 -7.79 4.38 9.85
N TYR A 55 -6.84 4.65 8.97
CA TYR A 55 -7.04 4.72 7.52
C TYR A 55 -6.34 3.58 6.76
N ALA A 56 -6.02 2.45 7.41
CA ALA A 56 -5.37 1.30 6.79
C ALA A 56 -6.02 0.85 5.48
N TRP A 57 -7.35 0.76 5.46
CA TRP A 57 -8.11 0.38 4.25
C TRP A 57 -7.90 1.35 3.08
N LEU A 58 -7.75 2.65 3.36
CA LEU A 58 -7.53 3.68 2.35
C LEU A 58 -6.14 3.55 1.73
N TRP A 59 -5.12 3.25 2.55
CA TRP A 59 -3.75 3.03 2.07
C TRP A 59 -3.67 1.79 1.18
N ALA A 60 -4.35 0.71 1.56
CA ALA A 60 -4.43 -0.51 0.74
C ALA A 60 -5.04 -0.24 -0.64
N LEU A 61 -6.08 0.59 -0.73
CA LEU A 61 -6.69 0.96 -2.01
C LEU A 61 -5.82 1.91 -2.84
N LEU A 62 -5.31 2.98 -2.23
CA LEU A 62 -4.52 3.99 -2.94
C LEU A 62 -3.23 3.42 -3.54
N ILE A 63 -2.59 2.49 -2.83
CA ILE A 63 -1.33 1.88 -3.27
C ILE A 63 -1.62 0.60 -4.08
N GLY A 64 -2.47 -0.28 -3.57
CA GLY A 64 -2.68 -1.62 -4.12
C GLY A 64 -3.59 -1.72 -5.33
N ALA A 65 -4.44 -0.73 -5.61
CA ALA A 65 -5.35 -0.79 -6.76
C ALA A 65 -4.64 -0.70 -8.12
N TRP A 66 -3.41 -0.18 -8.17
CA TRP A 66 -2.72 0.10 -9.42
C TRP A 66 -2.27 -1.15 -10.16
N ILE A 67 -1.75 -2.16 -9.45
CA ILE A 67 -1.31 -3.43 -10.06
C ILE A 67 -2.49 -4.12 -10.78
N PRO A 68 -3.65 -4.39 -10.13
CA PRO A 68 -4.78 -4.98 -10.83
C PRO A 68 -5.40 -4.07 -11.87
N ALA A 69 -5.44 -2.76 -11.66
CA ALA A 69 -5.95 -1.84 -12.66
C ALA A 69 -5.15 -1.92 -13.97
N VAL A 70 -3.82 -1.90 -13.89
CA VAL A 70 -2.93 -2.04 -15.05
C VAL A 70 -2.99 -3.45 -15.63
N GLY A 71 -2.95 -4.48 -14.79
CA GLY A 71 -2.99 -5.88 -15.18
C GLY A 71 -4.25 -6.28 -15.94
N ILE A 72 -5.41 -5.82 -15.47
CA ILE A 72 -6.70 -6.07 -16.10
C ILE A 72 -6.84 -5.23 -17.38
N ALA A 73 -6.53 -3.93 -17.33
CA ALA A 73 -6.74 -3.03 -18.47
C ALA A 73 -5.83 -3.33 -19.68
N ARG A 74 -4.60 -3.82 -19.45
CA ARG A 74 -3.63 -4.08 -20.53
C ARG A 74 -3.53 -5.54 -20.93
N TYR A 75 -3.67 -6.47 -19.97
CA TYR A 75 -3.35 -7.87 -20.19
C TYR A 75 -4.52 -8.82 -19.90
N HIS A 76 -5.70 -8.29 -19.52
CA HIS A 76 -6.86 -9.09 -19.09
C HIS A 76 -6.53 -10.12 -17.99
N ASN A 77 -5.50 -9.85 -17.19
CA ASN A 77 -5.01 -10.77 -16.17
C ASN A 77 -5.68 -10.49 -14.83
N TYR A 78 -6.75 -11.23 -14.52
CA TYR A 78 -7.48 -11.12 -13.25
C TYR A 78 -6.71 -11.68 -12.04
N GLY A 79 -5.65 -12.47 -12.25
CA GLY A 79 -4.79 -12.97 -11.16
C GLY A 79 -4.11 -11.85 -10.38
N THR A 80 -3.93 -10.69 -11.02
CA THR A 80 -3.38 -9.47 -10.39
C THR A 80 -4.25 -8.92 -9.25
N LEU A 81 -5.51 -9.36 -9.11
CA LEU A 81 -6.35 -9.05 -7.95
C LEU A 81 -5.76 -9.55 -6.63
N LEU A 82 -4.90 -10.58 -6.66
CA LEU A 82 -4.23 -11.08 -5.47
C LEU A 82 -3.33 -10.01 -4.83
N ALA A 83 -2.83 -9.04 -5.62
CA ALA A 83 -2.08 -7.90 -5.11
C ALA A 83 -2.89 -7.08 -4.08
N LEU A 84 -4.21 -6.98 -4.22
CA LEU A 84 -5.06 -6.30 -3.23
C LEU A 84 -5.05 -7.02 -1.89
N ALA A 85 -5.03 -8.35 -1.88
CA ALA A 85 -4.94 -9.13 -0.64
C ALA A 85 -3.62 -8.81 0.10
N PHE A 86 -2.50 -8.73 -0.63
CA PHE A 86 -1.21 -8.33 -0.06
C PHE A 86 -1.22 -6.88 0.43
N ALA A 87 -1.83 -5.95 -0.31
CA ALA A 87 -1.96 -4.56 0.11
C ALA A 87 -2.78 -4.40 1.40
N VAL A 88 -3.91 -5.10 1.49
CA VAL A 88 -4.76 -5.13 2.69
C VAL A 88 -3.99 -5.75 3.86
N ALA A 89 -3.37 -6.92 3.64
CA ALA A 89 -2.56 -7.57 4.67
C ALA A 89 -1.48 -6.64 5.21
N GLY A 90 -0.71 -6.00 4.32
CA GLY A 90 0.33 -5.03 4.70
C GLY A 90 -0.22 -3.88 5.52
N ALA A 91 -1.27 -3.22 5.04
CA ALA A 91 -1.84 -2.05 5.71
C ALA A 91 -2.35 -2.38 7.13
N TYR A 92 -3.04 -3.52 7.28
CA TYR A 92 -3.54 -3.95 8.58
C TYR A 92 -2.43 -4.49 9.49
N SER A 93 -1.40 -5.14 8.96
CA SER A 93 -0.20 -5.52 9.73
C SER A 93 0.48 -4.28 10.31
N GLY A 94 0.70 -3.24 9.51
CA GLY A 94 1.29 -1.99 9.98
C GLY A 94 0.43 -1.27 11.03
N ALA A 95 -0.89 -1.21 10.80
CA ALA A 95 -1.84 -0.66 11.74
C ALA A 95 -1.84 -1.43 13.08
N LEU A 96 -1.80 -2.76 13.03
CA LEU A 96 -1.74 -3.62 14.21
C LEU A 96 -0.45 -3.39 14.99
N SER A 97 0.71 -3.38 14.32
CA SER A 97 2.00 -3.11 14.97
C SER A 97 1.99 -1.78 15.73
N ARG A 98 1.43 -0.72 15.13
CA ARG A 98 1.31 0.58 15.80
C ARG A 98 0.41 0.52 17.04
N ASN A 99 -0.70 -0.19 16.95
CA ASN A 99 -1.65 -0.33 18.07
C ASN A 99 -1.04 -1.17 19.20
N LEU A 100 -0.25 -2.19 18.89
CA LEU A 100 0.46 -3.00 19.89
C LEU A 100 1.54 -2.21 20.61
N LEU A 101 2.33 -1.42 19.86
CA LEU A 101 3.35 -0.52 20.43
C LEU A 101 2.72 0.49 21.40
N ALA A 102 1.64 1.16 20.99
CA ALA A 102 0.94 2.12 21.86
C ALA A 102 0.45 1.48 23.16
N ARG A 103 -0.08 0.24 23.11
CA ARG A 103 -0.51 -0.49 24.31
C ARG A 103 0.63 -0.89 25.24
N ALA A 104 1.82 -1.15 24.68
CA ALA A 104 3.00 -1.50 25.47
C ALA A 104 3.57 -0.28 26.20
N ASP A 105 3.47 0.90 25.60
CA ASP A 105 3.87 2.17 26.23
C ASP A 105 2.92 2.56 27.39
N ASP A 106 1.68 2.08 27.37
CA ASP A 106 0.65 2.33 28.39
C ASP A 106 0.68 1.34 29.58
N ALA A 107 1.52 0.30 29.53
CA ALA A 107 1.57 -0.81 30.51
C ALA A 107 2.73 -0.66 31.51
#